data_AF-A0A1F9INH4-F1
#
_entry.id   AF-A0A1F9INH4-F1
#
_cell.length_a   1.000
_cell.length_b   1.000
_cell.length_c   1.000
_cell.angle_alpha   90.00
_cell.angle_beta   90.00
_cell.angle_gamma   90.00
#
_symmetry.space_group_name_H-M   'P 1'
#
loop_
_entity.id
_entity.type
_entity.pdbx_description
1 polymer ?
#
loop_
_entity_poly.entity_id
_entity_poly.type
_entity_poly.pdbx_seq_one_letter_code
_entity_poly.pdbx_strand_id
1 'polypeptide(L)'
;MLAAIVMVFLFAGYASAASIAGTMSFVQGTVFVMKETKRNIFVQASVGDKLAEGDIIKTTKGSKAQVTLGDGSVIHIAANSQMQLKQYMVDRNRAERKIVVATTEGKLRFVVSKVVKAAATAESKWKTSEFTVETPTAVAGIQGTDFVVTVSRGHTNVAVFEGYVKIGNASYLIKGSITLSANQSSTVKKDETPSEVKTVTDAQKNLMQLETTKQEQASATPTAAEAAEIQAALQAVIDEIAKGGEGQKPEDIIAAALAAGLNVNQTMQATIEQGVDIAAVFAAAEKEGVDSEDTIQSLIEQGQPLDMVIKAATEAGVSKEAIIKAAEDAEISSDAINDSFEKTVIEVEPQVGSPSGP
;
A
#
# COMPACT_ATOMS: atom_id res chain seq x y z
N MET A 1 -20.50 -75.27 -7.26
CA MET A 1 -21.04 -74.25 -6.33
C MET A 1 -20.04 -74.05 -5.20
N LEU A 2 -19.39 -72.88 -5.17
CA LEU A 2 -18.86 -72.13 -4.00
C LEU A 2 -17.89 -71.09 -4.59
N ALA A 3 -18.43 -69.96 -5.03
CA ALA A 3 -18.46 -68.71 -4.26
C ALA A 3 -17.11 -67.98 -4.32
N ALA A 4 -16.98 -67.18 -5.38
CA ALA A 4 -15.95 -66.16 -5.53
C ALA A 4 -16.08 -65.10 -4.42
N ILE A 5 -14.99 -64.83 -3.71
CA ILE A 5 -14.87 -63.67 -2.84
C ILE A 5 -13.86 -62.73 -3.50
N VAL A 6 -14.39 -61.84 -4.34
CA VAL A 6 -13.67 -60.66 -4.84
C VAL A 6 -13.68 -59.65 -3.70
N MET A 7 -12.56 -59.56 -2.98
CA MET A 7 -12.36 -58.53 -1.96
C MET A 7 -12.02 -57.21 -2.65
N VAL A 8 -13.07 -56.46 -3.01
CA VAL A 8 -12.97 -55.09 -3.51
C VAL A 8 -12.47 -54.21 -2.36
N PHE A 9 -11.18 -53.88 -2.38
CA PHE A 9 -10.61 -52.80 -1.59
C PHE A 9 -11.21 -51.47 -2.09
N LEU A 10 -12.31 -51.04 -1.46
CA LEU A 10 -12.80 -49.67 -1.51
C LEU A 10 -11.77 -48.77 -0.83
N PHE A 11 -10.75 -48.34 -1.59
CA PHE A 11 -10.00 -47.12 -1.26
C PHE A 11 -10.99 -45.95 -1.38
N ALA A 12 -11.78 -45.72 -0.33
CA ALA A 12 -12.43 -44.46 -0.12
C ALA A 12 -11.32 -43.43 0.05
N GLY A 13 -10.96 -42.75 -1.04
CA GLY A 13 -10.10 -41.58 -0.98
C GLY A 13 -10.76 -40.59 -0.03
N TYR A 14 -10.21 -40.45 1.17
CA TYR A 14 -10.54 -39.36 2.05
C TYR A 14 -10.04 -38.09 1.35
N ALA A 15 -10.89 -37.51 0.52
CA ALA A 15 -10.77 -36.13 0.12
C ALA A 15 -10.94 -35.31 1.41
N SER A 16 -9.83 -35.06 2.11
CA SER A 16 -9.79 -34.05 3.16
C SER A 16 -10.21 -32.75 2.49
N ALA A 17 -11.45 -32.34 2.73
CA ALA A 17 -11.93 -31.04 2.30
C ALA A 17 -11.08 -30.03 3.08
N ALA A 18 -10.12 -29.40 2.38
CA ALA A 18 -9.27 -28.40 2.98
C ALA A 18 -10.16 -27.32 3.59
N SER A 19 -10.06 -27.13 4.91
CA SER A 19 -10.87 -26.16 5.62
C SER A 19 -10.56 -24.76 5.09
N ILE A 20 -11.61 -23.99 4.80
CA ILE A 20 -11.49 -22.62 4.33
C ILE A 20 -10.82 -21.81 5.44
N ALA A 21 -9.62 -21.32 5.15
CA ALA A 21 -8.79 -20.58 6.07
C ALA A 21 -9.04 -19.07 6.00
N GLY A 22 -9.43 -18.58 4.83
CA GLY A 22 -9.76 -17.18 4.61
C GLY A 22 -10.47 -16.94 3.29
N THR A 23 -10.76 -15.68 3.02
CA THR A 23 -11.35 -15.21 1.76
C THR A 23 -10.56 -14.02 1.24
N MET A 24 -10.47 -13.94 -0.08
CA MET A 24 -9.89 -12.80 -0.76
C MET A 24 -10.90 -11.65 -0.75
N SER A 25 -10.64 -10.63 0.07
CA SER A 25 -11.56 -9.52 0.32
C SER A 25 -11.35 -8.33 -0.60
N PHE A 26 -10.20 -8.25 -1.28
CA PHE A 26 -9.92 -7.24 -2.30
C PHE A 26 -8.90 -7.76 -3.31
N VAL A 27 -9.08 -7.36 -4.58
CA VAL A 27 -8.17 -7.63 -5.68
C VAL A 27 -8.11 -6.38 -6.55
N GLN A 28 -6.90 -5.92 -6.84
CA GLN A 28 -6.62 -4.87 -7.79
C GLN A 28 -5.50 -5.30 -8.72
N GLY A 29 -5.67 -5.04 -10.01
CA GLY A 29 -4.71 -5.45 -11.04
C GLY A 29 -4.67 -6.96 -11.23
N THR A 30 -3.49 -7.48 -11.50
CA THR A 30 -3.27 -8.90 -11.79
C THR A 30 -2.74 -9.62 -10.55
N VAL A 31 -3.63 -10.43 -9.96
CA VAL A 31 -3.33 -11.26 -8.79
C VAL A 31 -3.59 -12.71 -9.18
N PHE A 32 -2.70 -13.61 -8.76
CA PHE A 32 -2.80 -15.03 -9.02
C PHE A 32 -2.89 -15.82 -7.72
N VAL A 33 -3.68 -16.89 -7.73
CA VAL A 33 -3.74 -17.90 -6.68
C VAL A 33 -3.34 -19.24 -7.26
N MET A 34 -2.44 -19.95 -6.58
CA MET A 34 -2.16 -21.35 -6.79
C MET A 34 -2.70 -22.15 -5.61
N LYS A 35 -3.58 -23.11 -5.91
CA LYS A 35 -4.17 -23.99 -4.91
C LYS A 35 -3.21 -25.12 -4.56
N GLU A 36 -3.10 -25.47 -3.28
CA GLU A 36 -2.28 -26.63 -2.87
C GLU A 36 -2.76 -27.94 -3.53
N THR A 37 -4.07 -28.07 -3.75
CA THR A 37 -4.68 -29.22 -4.42
C THR A 37 -4.37 -29.30 -5.93
N LYS A 38 -3.92 -28.19 -6.53
CA LYS A 38 -3.57 -28.07 -7.95
C LYS A 38 -2.20 -27.39 -8.10
N ARG A 39 -1.18 -28.04 -7.53
CA ARG A 39 0.20 -27.54 -7.56
C ARG A 39 0.63 -27.18 -8.99
N ASN A 40 1.39 -26.10 -9.10
CA ASN A 40 1.97 -25.54 -10.33
C ASN A 40 0.98 -24.91 -11.32
N ILE A 41 -0.28 -24.66 -10.92
CA ILE A 41 -1.23 -23.90 -11.74
C ILE A 41 -1.64 -22.64 -10.99
N PHE A 42 -1.19 -21.48 -11.51
CA PHE A 42 -1.67 -20.17 -11.07
C PHE A 42 -2.91 -19.80 -11.87
N VAL A 43 -3.97 -19.46 -11.16
CA VAL A 43 -5.24 -18.96 -11.72
C VAL A 43 -5.44 -17.53 -11.28
N GLN A 44 -6.03 -16.69 -12.13
CA GLN A 44 -6.33 -15.32 -11.76
C GLN A 44 -7.31 -15.30 -10.58
N ALA A 45 -6.94 -14.51 -9.57
CA ALA A 45 -7.69 -14.28 -8.35
C ALA A 45 -8.91 -13.40 -8.61
N SER A 46 -10.00 -13.67 -7.90
CA SER A 46 -11.18 -12.81 -7.82
C SER A 46 -11.56 -12.53 -6.37
N VAL A 47 -12.23 -11.40 -6.14
CA VAL A 47 -12.83 -11.10 -4.83
C VAL A 47 -13.84 -12.20 -4.48
N GLY A 48 -13.80 -12.68 -3.25
CA GLY A 48 -14.63 -13.78 -2.76
C GLY A 48 -13.98 -15.17 -2.86
N ASP A 49 -12.84 -15.30 -3.57
CA ASP A 49 -12.12 -16.57 -3.64
C ASP A 49 -11.72 -17.06 -2.25
N LYS A 50 -12.01 -18.33 -1.99
CA LYS A 50 -11.71 -18.99 -0.72
C LYS A 50 -10.26 -19.43 -0.72
N LEU A 51 -9.52 -19.11 0.32
CA LEU A 51 -8.17 -19.61 0.58
C LEU A 51 -8.20 -20.78 1.55
N ALA A 52 -7.33 -21.76 1.30
CA ALA A 52 -7.08 -22.89 2.18
C ALA A 52 -5.61 -22.95 2.59
N GLU A 53 -5.31 -23.78 3.59
CA GLU A 53 -3.93 -24.11 3.95
C GLU A 53 -3.16 -24.64 2.72
N GLY A 54 -1.93 -24.16 2.56
CA GLY A 54 -1.01 -24.46 1.45
C GLY A 54 -1.12 -23.50 0.26
N ASP A 55 -2.23 -22.76 0.11
CA ASP A 55 -2.44 -21.87 -1.04
C ASP A 55 -1.38 -20.75 -1.11
N ILE A 56 -1.00 -20.40 -2.33
CA ILE A 56 -0.04 -19.33 -2.64
C ILE A 56 -0.74 -18.21 -3.41
N ILE A 57 -0.56 -16.97 -2.96
CA ILE A 57 -0.97 -15.75 -3.65
C ILE A 57 0.26 -15.07 -4.21
N LYS A 58 0.16 -14.57 -5.44
CA LYS A 58 1.17 -13.74 -6.10
C LYS A 58 0.54 -12.49 -6.70
N THR A 59 1.14 -11.33 -6.46
CA THR A 59 0.75 -10.03 -7.03
C THR A 59 1.84 -9.55 -8.00
N THR A 60 1.45 -8.98 -9.13
CA THR A 60 2.39 -8.38 -10.10
C THR A 60 2.61 -6.88 -9.85
N LYS A 61 3.34 -6.19 -10.76
CA LYS A 61 3.47 -4.72 -10.74
C LYS A 61 2.09 -4.07 -10.74
N GLY A 62 1.92 -2.98 -10.00
CA GLY A 62 0.66 -2.22 -9.90
C GLY A 62 -0.52 -2.98 -9.28
N SER A 63 -0.30 -4.18 -8.74
CA SER A 63 -1.38 -5.06 -8.28
C SER A 63 -1.37 -5.20 -6.76
N LYS A 64 -2.55 -5.24 -6.15
CA LYS A 64 -2.72 -5.35 -4.69
C LYS A 64 -3.77 -6.40 -4.38
N ALA A 65 -3.61 -7.10 -3.27
CA ALA A 65 -4.60 -8.05 -2.79
C ALA A 65 -4.81 -7.91 -1.29
N GLN A 66 -6.00 -8.27 -0.83
CA GLN A 66 -6.31 -8.38 0.58
C GLN A 66 -6.94 -9.74 0.87
N VAL A 67 -6.50 -10.36 1.95
CA VAL A 67 -7.05 -11.61 2.47
C VAL A 67 -7.58 -11.36 3.87
N THR A 68 -8.82 -11.74 4.10
CA THR A 68 -9.41 -11.80 5.43
C THR A 68 -9.44 -13.24 5.89
N LEU A 69 -8.72 -13.55 6.97
CA LEU A 69 -8.70 -14.89 7.57
C LEU A 69 -9.94 -15.13 8.44
N GLY A 70 -10.28 -16.39 8.67
CA GLY A 70 -11.46 -16.77 9.48
C GLY A 70 -11.36 -16.43 10.97
N ASP A 71 -10.18 -16.02 11.45
CA ASP A 71 -9.97 -15.47 12.80
C ASP A 71 -10.13 -13.94 12.85
N GLY A 72 -10.47 -13.31 11.73
CA GLY A 72 -10.64 -11.88 11.58
C GLY A 72 -9.34 -11.10 11.31
N SER A 73 -8.20 -11.77 11.22
CA SER A 73 -6.95 -11.12 10.81
C SER A 73 -7.01 -10.74 9.33
N VAL A 74 -6.44 -9.59 8.98
CA VAL A 74 -6.39 -9.08 7.61
C VAL A 74 -4.93 -9.02 7.16
N ILE A 75 -4.67 -9.56 5.99
CA ILE A 75 -3.36 -9.54 5.34
C ILE A 75 -3.50 -8.74 4.05
N HIS A 76 -2.76 -7.65 3.96
CA HIS A 76 -2.61 -6.87 2.74
C HIS A 76 -1.32 -7.27 2.04
N ILE A 77 -1.41 -7.44 0.73
CA ILE A 77 -0.32 -7.90 -0.13
C ILE A 77 -0.09 -6.81 -1.17
N ALA A 78 1.06 -6.13 -1.08
CA ALA A 78 1.43 -5.06 -2.01
C ALA A 78 1.81 -5.62 -3.39
N ALA A 79 2.17 -4.74 -4.32
CA ALA A 79 2.70 -5.14 -5.63
C ALA A 79 3.98 -5.97 -5.51
N ASN A 80 4.26 -6.79 -6.53
CA ASN A 80 5.46 -7.62 -6.64
C ASN A 80 5.71 -8.49 -5.39
N SER A 81 4.67 -9.10 -4.85
CA SER A 81 4.73 -9.83 -3.59
C SER A 81 4.23 -11.26 -3.75
N GLN A 82 4.76 -12.14 -2.91
CA GLN A 82 4.29 -13.52 -2.80
C GLN A 82 3.99 -13.87 -1.35
N MET A 83 2.83 -14.50 -1.12
CA MET A 83 2.39 -14.97 0.18
C MET A 83 1.95 -16.43 0.07
N GLN A 84 2.36 -17.27 1.02
CA GLN A 84 1.83 -18.62 1.21
C GLN A 84 1.18 -18.73 2.58
N LEU A 85 -0.03 -19.27 2.63
CA LEU A 85 -0.67 -19.63 3.90
C LEU A 85 -0.25 -21.06 4.29
N LYS A 86 0.91 -21.20 4.96
CA LYS A 86 1.51 -22.51 5.25
C LYS A 86 0.71 -23.34 6.24
N GLN A 87 0.14 -22.68 7.25
CA GLN A 87 -0.65 -23.37 8.27
C GLN A 87 -1.80 -22.48 8.73
N TYR A 88 -2.97 -23.07 8.87
CA TYR A 88 -4.13 -22.42 9.46
C TYR A 88 -4.94 -23.40 10.31
N MET A 89 -4.83 -23.23 11.62
CA MET A 89 -5.59 -24.00 12.60
C MET A 89 -6.25 -23.04 13.59
N VAL A 90 -7.58 -23.04 13.64
CA VAL A 90 -8.35 -22.21 14.57
C VAL A 90 -9.43 -23.07 15.21
N ASP A 91 -9.30 -23.31 16.51
CA ASP A 91 -10.25 -24.06 17.31
C ASP A 91 -10.88 -23.12 18.36
N ARG A 92 -12.09 -22.66 18.06
CA ARG A 92 -12.84 -21.75 18.94
C ARG A 92 -13.35 -22.45 20.21
N ASN A 93 -13.52 -23.77 20.19
CA ASN A 93 -13.97 -24.53 21.37
C ASN A 93 -12.84 -24.66 22.38
N ARG A 94 -11.62 -24.94 21.90
CA ARG A 94 -10.42 -24.98 22.75
C ARG A 94 -9.78 -23.63 22.96
N ALA A 95 -10.24 -22.59 22.25
CA ALA A 95 -9.64 -21.26 22.26
C ALA A 95 -8.16 -21.32 21.87
N GLU A 96 -7.84 -22.13 20.85
CA GLU A 96 -6.49 -22.30 20.30
C GLU A 96 -6.43 -21.79 18.87
N ARG A 97 -5.41 -21.01 18.52
CA ARG A 97 -5.11 -20.67 17.12
C ARG A 97 -3.63 -20.80 16.81
N LYS A 98 -3.33 -21.30 15.62
CA LYS A 98 -2.00 -21.38 15.01
C LYS A 98 -2.08 -21.00 13.55
N ILE A 99 -1.42 -19.91 13.18
CA ILE A 99 -1.39 -19.39 11.81
C ILE A 99 0.07 -19.16 11.43
N VAL A 100 0.49 -19.75 10.32
CA VAL A 100 1.82 -19.56 9.75
C VAL A 100 1.67 -19.05 8.33
N VAL A 101 2.18 -17.85 8.09
CA VAL A 101 2.24 -17.21 6.78
C VAL A 101 3.69 -17.14 6.35
N ALA A 102 4.01 -17.53 5.13
CA ALA A 102 5.33 -17.34 4.56
C ALA A 102 5.29 -16.31 3.44
N THR A 103 6.35 -15.50 3.33
CA THR A 103 6.55 -14.60 2.21
C THR A 103 8.00 -14.66 1.75
N THR A 104 8.20 -14.77 0.45
CA THR A 104 9.53 -14.94 -0.16
C THR A 104 10.07 -13.66 -0.77
N GLU A 105 9.18 -12.73 -1.13
CA GLU A 105 9.48 -11.45 -1.74
C GLU A 105 8.32 -10.47 -1.57
N GLY A 106 8.65 -9.19 -1.62
CA GLY A 106 7.68 -8.10 -1.63
C GLY A 106 7.31 -7.60 -0.24
N LYS A 107 6.12 -7.03 -0.11
CA LYS A 107 5.69 -6.27 1.08
C LYS A 107 4.28 -6.67 1.49
N LEU A 108 4.14 -7.05 2.76
CA LEU A 108 2.87 -7.46 3.34
C LEU A 108 2.61 -6.65 4.61
N ARG A 109 1.38 -6.14 4.76
CA ARG A 109 0.88 -5.58 6.02
C ARG A 109 -0.07 -6.57 6.67
N PHE A 110 0.09 -6.75 7.96
CA PHE A 110 -0.71 -7.66 8.76
C PHE A 110 -1.43 -6.86 9.84
N VAL A 111 -2.75 -6.88 9.79
CA VAL A 111 -3.63 -6.37 10.84
C VAL A 111 -4.19 -7.59 11.56
N VAL A 112 -3.48 -8.05 12.58
CA VAL A 112 -3.84 -9.29 13.29
C VAL A 112 -4.93 -8.99 14.31
N SER A 113 -6.01 -9.78 14.28
CA SER A 113 -7.10 -9.59 15.24
C SER A 113 -6.55 -9.72 16.66
N LYS A 114 -6.72 -8.63 17.44
CA LYS A 114 -6.11 -8.47 18.76
C LYS A 114 -6.47 -9.65 19.65
N VAL A 115 -5.42 -10.28 20.21
CA VAL A 115 -5.54 -10.98 21.49
C VAL A 115 -5.62 -9.86 22.53
N VAL A 116 -6.82 -9.45 22.94
CA VAL A 116 -7.00 -8.27 23.81
C VAL A 116 -6.11 -8.39 25.07
N LYS A 117 -5.17 -7.45 25.20
CA LYS A 117 -4.67 -6.91 26.47
C LYS A 117 -4.57 -5.39 26.34
N ALA A 118 -5.71 -4.72 26.46
CA ALA A 118 -5.79 -3.28 26.68
C ALA A 118 -6.80 -2.99 27.80
N ALA A 119 -6.74 -3.76 28.88
CA ALA A 119 -7.29 -3.50 30.22
C ALA A 119 -7.09 -4.76 31.07
N ALA A 120 -6.69 -4.60 32.32
CA ALA A 120 -6.43 -5.70 33.27
C ALA A 120 -7.71 -6.47 33.72
N THR A 121 -8.78 -6.47 32.92
CA THR A 121 -10.10 -6.99 33.30
C THR A 121 -10.86 -7.73 32.19
N ALA A 122 -10.30 -7.88 30.98
CA ALA A 122 -10.95 -8.65 29.90
C ALA A 122 -10.21 -9.97 29.63
N GLU A 123 -10.90 -11.10 29.83
CA GLU A 123 -10.38 -12.44 29.58
C GLU A 123 -9.94 -12.60 28.10
N SER A 124 -8.73 -13.13 27.89
CA SER A 124 -8.22 -13.45 26.54
C SER A 124 -9.14 -14.46 25.87
N LYS A 125 -9.69 -14.13 24.69
CA LYS A 125 -10.52 -15.04 23.87
C LYS A 125 -9.79 -16.32 23.43
N TRP A 126 -8.46 -16.36 23.55
CA TRP A 126 -7.59 -17.48 23.16
C TRP A 126 -6.74 -17.94 24.36
N LYS A 127 -6.75 -19.24 24.67
CA LYS A 127 -5.84 -19.92 25.60
C LYS A 127 -4.44 -20.05 25.01
N THR A 128 -4.33 -20.32 23.71
CA THR A 128 -3.06 -20.40 22.98
C THR A 128 -3.21 -19.71 21.64
N SER A 129 -2.28 -18.80 21.31
CA SER A 129 -2.31 -18.02 20.07
C SER A 129 -0.90 -17.93 19.49
N GLU A 130 -0.65 -18.66 18.42
CA GLU A 130 0.58 -18.57 17.62
C GLU A 130 0.23 -17.94 16.27
N PHE A 131 0.82 -16.77 15.99
CA PHE A 131 0.82 -16.20 14.66
C PHE A 131 2.28 -15.97 14.28
N THR A 132 2.71 -16.56 13.17
CA THR A 132 4.10 -16.55 12.72
C THR A 132 4.19 -16.11 11.27
N VAL A 133 5.11 -15.20 10.99
CA VAL A 133 5.51 -14.85 9.62
C VAL A 133 6.91 -15.37 9.36
N GLU A 134 7.05 -16.19 8.33
CA GLU A 134 8.32 -16.77 7.90
C GLU A 134 8.80 -16.08 6.61
N THR A 135 10.08 -15.76 6.57
CA THR A 135 10.76 -15.19 5.40
C THR A 135 12.08 -15.92 5.18
N PRO A 136 12.77 -15.73 4.03
CA PRO A 136 14.05 -16.38 3.78
C PRO A 136 15.13 -16.09 4.84
N THR A 137 15.08 -14.92 5.51
CA THR A 137 16.10 -14.52 6.49
C THR A 137 15.59 -14.40 7.92
N ALA A 138 14.28 -14.27 8.13
CA ALA A 138 13.70 -13.99 9.44
C ALA A 138 12.46 -14.84 9.75
N VAL A 139 12.26 -15.08 11.04
CA VAL A 139 11.00 -15.58 11.60
C VAL A 139 10.49 -14.54 12.60
N ALA A 140 9.25 -14.11 12.41
CA ALA A 140 8.55 -13.18 13.28
C ALA A 140 7.42 -13.89 14.01
N GLY A 141 7.41 -13.82 15.34
CA GLY A 141 6.31 -14.24 16.21
C GLY A 141 5.48 -13.03 16.65
N ILE A 142 4.19 -13.04 16.34
CA ILE A 142 3.32 -11.88 16.48
C ILE A 142 2.46 -12.03 17.73
N GLN A 143 2.45 -11.01 18.57
CA GLN A 143 1.58 -10.93 19.75
C GLN A 143 0.67 -9.71 19.63
N GLY A 144 -0.30 -9.78 18.71
CA GLY A 144 -1.38 -8.80 18.53
C GLY A 144 -0.88 -7.42 18.07
N THR A 145 -0.88 -7.16 16.77
CA THR A 145 -0.35 -5.91 16.19
C THR A 145 -0.93 -5.60 14.81
N ASP A 146 -0.75 -4.34 14.41
CA ASP A 146 -0.60 -3.89 13.03
C ASP A 146 0.89 -3.72 12.70
N PHE A 147 1.40 -4.39 11.66
CA PHE A 147 2.81 -4.37 11.28
C PHE A 147 3.03 -4.67 9.80
N VAL A 148 4.20 -4.29 9.28
CA VAL A 148 4.64 -4.51 7.91
C VAL A 148 5.89 -5.38 7.88
N VAL A 149 5.92 -6.33 6.94
CA VAL A 149 7.09 -7.13 6.59
C VAL A 149 7.46 -6.81 5.16
N THR A 150 8.70 -6.37 4.95
CA THR A 150 9.27 -6.13 3.63
C THR A 150 10.42 -7.12 3.41
N VAL A 151 10.29 -7.94 2.37
CA VAL A 151 11.30 -8.93 1.96
C VAL A 151 11.94 -8.50 0.66
N SER A 152 13.25 -8.30 0.73
CA SER A 152 14.11 -7.98 -0.40
C SER A 152 15.22 -9.03 -0.50
N ARG A 153 16.00 -9.00 -1.58
CA ARG A 153 17.07 -9.98 -1.80
C ARG A 153 18.05 -10.00 -0.61
N GLY A 154 18.00 -11.08 0.16
CA GLY A 154 18.93 -11.36 1.26
C GLY A 154 18.65 -10.62 2.58
N HIS A 155 17.52 -9.93 2.72
CA HIS A 155 17.14 -9.30 3.99
C HIS A 155 15.64 -9.11 4.13
N THR A 156 15.19 -9.12 5.38
CA THR A 156 13.81 -8.86 5.78
C THR A 156 13.80 -7.69 6.74
N ASN A 157 12.99 -6.67 6.45
CA ASN A 157 12.68 -5.59 7.38
C ASN A 157 11.30 -5.82 7.99
N VAL A 158 11.19 -5.60 9.30
CA VAL A 158 9.91 -5.65 10.02
C VAL A 158 9.72 -4.30 10.71
N ALA A 159 8.58 -3.67 10.47
CA ALA A 159 8.17 -2.41 11.07
C ALA A 159 6.82 -2.58 11.78
N VAL A 160 6.73 -2.14 13.03
CA VAL A 160 5.54 -2.34 13.88
C VAL A 160 4.82 -1.02 14.07
N PHE A 161 3.52 -0.98 13.79
CA PHE A 161 2.69 0.22 13.94
C PHE A 161 1.94 0.24 15.27
N GLU A 162 1.46 -0.92 15.72
CA GLU A 162 0.80 -1.11 17.01
C GLU A 162 1.19 -2.48 17.57
N GLY A 163 1.35 -2.63 18.88
CA GLY A 163 1.58 -3.92 19.54
C GLY A 163 3.06 -4.33 19.60
N TYR A 164 3.31 -5.65 19.67
CA TYR A 164 4.66 -6.22 19.77
C TYR A 164 4.91 -7.37 18.78
N VAL A 165 6.08 -7.35 18.14
CA VAL A 165 6.58 -8.43 17.28
C VAL A 165 7.94 -8.89 17.76
N LYS A 166 8.08 -10.19 18.03
CA LYS A 166 9.37 -10.80 18.32
C LYS A 166 9.98 -11.31 17.02
N ILE A 167 11.17 -10.84 16.67
CA ILE A 167 11.86 -11.23 15.44
C ILE A 167 13.19 -11.93 15.73
N GLY A 168 13.54 -12.92 14.92
CA GLY A 168 14.83 -13.62 14.94
C GLY A 168 15.22 -14.07 13.53
N ASN A 169 16.44 -14.61 13.39
CA ASN A 169 16.88 -15.17 12.12
C ASN A 169 16.14 -16.49 11.82
N ALA A 170 15.91 -16.78 10.53
CA ALA A 170 15.29 -18.03 10.10
C ALA A 170 16.15 -19.27 10.36
N SER A 171 17.47 -19.12 10.41
CA SER A 171 18.39 -20.18 10.81
C SER A 171 18.40 -20.33 12.33
N TYR A 172 17.97 -21.50 12.80
CA TYR A 172 17.97 -21.85 14.23
C TYR A 172 19.37 -21.88 14.87
N LEU A 173 20.42 -21.91 14.05
CA LEU A 173 21.82 -21.85 14.48
C LEU A 173 22.21 -20.45 14.96
N ILE A 174 21.53 -19.42 14.47
CA ILE A 174 21.77 -18.02 14.84
C ILE A 174 20.89 -17.70 16.04
N LYS A 175 21.51 -17.73 17.22
CA LYS A 175 20.84 -17.41 18.47
C LYS A 175 20.75 -15.90 18.62
N GLY A 176 19.52 -15.40 18.76
CA GLY A 176 19.27 -13.99 18.97
C GLY A 176 17.88 -13.63 18.49
N SER A 177 17.16 -12.89 19.33
CA SER A 177 15.86 -12.33 18.96
C SER A 177 15.70 -10.99 19.65
N ILE A 178 15.03 -10.07 18.99
CA ILE A 178 14.63 -8.80 19.59
C ILE A 178 13.11 -8.68 19.55
N THR A 179 12.57 -7.87 20.45
CA THR A 179 11.14 -7.53 20.44
C THR A 179 11.00 -6.09 19.98
N LEU A 180 10.24 -5.88 18.91
CA LEU A 180 9.84 -4.58 18.40
C LEU A 180 8.49 -4.18 19.01
N SER A 181 8.38 -2.93 19.42
CA SER A 181 7.15 -2.29 19.89
C SER A 181 6.62 -1.31 18.83
N ALA A 182 5.50 -0.65 19.09
CA ALA A 182 4.96 0.38 18.19
C ALA A 182 6.02 1.43 17.78
N ASN A 183 5.97 1.82 16.51
CA ASN A 183 6.88 2.75 15.84
C ASN A 183 8.35 2.30 15.84
N GLN A 184 8.60 0.99 15.95
CA GLN A 184 9.94 0.41 15.87
C GLN A 184 10.09 -0.50 14.65
N SER A 185 11.29 -0.54 14.11
CA SER A 185 11.68 -1.44 13.04
C SER A 185 13.04 -2.07 13.29
N SER A 186 13.29 -3.20 12.64
CA SER A 186 14.61 -3.81 12.56
C SER A 186 14.73 -4.65 11.31
N THR A 187 15.97 -4.89 10.90
CA THR A 187 16.30 -5.64 9.69
C THR A 187 17.08 -6.90 10.07
N VAL A 188 16.72 -8.02 9.45
CA VAL A 188 17.40 -9.30 9.57
C VAL A 188 17.97 -9.67 8.20
N LYS A 189 19.29 -9.62 8.08
CA LYS A 189 19.99 -10.08 6.87
C LYS A 189 20.20 -11.59 6.93
N LYS A 190 20.51 -12.17 5.77
CA LYS A 190 20.90 -13.58 5.67
C LYS A 190 22.09 -13.83 6.61
N ASP A 191 21.97 -14.87 7.42
CA ASP A 191 22.99 -15.32 8.36
C ASP A 191 23.41 -14.31 9.46
N GLU A 192 22.64 -13.23 9.68
CA GLU A 192 22.91 -12.24 10.73
C GLU A 192 21.78 -12.19 11.78
N THR A 193 22.11 -11.84 13.03
CA THR A 193 21.09 -11.50 14.04
C THR A 193 20.33 -10.23 13.65
N PRO A 194 19.11 -10.01 14.18
CA PRO A 194 18.41 -8.74 13.97
C PRO A 194 19.27 -7.52 14.29
N SER A 195 19.19 -6.49 13.44
CA SER A 195 19.87 -5.22 13.68
C SER A 195 19.34 -4.52 14.93
N GLU A 196 20.06 -3.50 15.38
CA GLU A 196 19.54 -2.57 16.38
C GLU A 196 18.18 -2.00 15.98
N VAL A 197 17.37 -1.71 17.00
CA VAL A 197 16.02 -1.18 16.85
C VAL A 197 16.10 0.26 16.35
N LYS A 198 15.38 0.55 15.25
CA LYS A 198 15.25 1.89 14.68
C LYS A 198 13.84 2.41 14.88
N THR A 199 13.69 3.72 15.07
CA THR A 199 12.38 4.37 15.10
C THR A 199 11.83 4.52 13.68
N VAL A 200 10.54 4.26 13.52
CA VAL A 200 9.78 4.50 12.29
C VAL A 200 9.10 5.86 12.43
N THR A 201 9.37 6.78 11.50
CA THR A 201 8.72 8.10 11.48
C THR A 201 7.30 8.00 10.93
N ASP A 202 6.46 9.00 11.20
CA ASP A 202 5.08 9.02 10.69
C ASP A 202 5.03 9.05 9.16
N ALA A 203 5.96 9.74 8.50
CA ALA A 203 6.10 9.72 7.05
C ALA A 203 6.40 8.30 6.51
N GLN A 204 7.31 7.57 7.14
CA GLN A 204 7.62 6.18 6.77
C GLN A 204 6.42 5.25 7.00
N LYS A 205 5.72 5.45 8.11
CA LYS A 205 4.49 4.72 8.43
C LYS A 205 3.42 4.96 7.37
N ASN A 206 3.16 6.22 7.01
CA ASN A 206 2.17 6.58 6.00
C ASN A 206 2.52 5.98 4.63
N LEU A 207 3.79 6.03 4.23
CA LEU A 207 4.23 5.44 2.96
C LEU A 207 4.00 3.92 2.93
N MET A 208 4.43 3.22 3.99
CA MET A 208 4.23 1.78 4.11
C MET A 208 2.74 1.38 4.14
N GLN A 209 1.91 2.21 4.75
CA GLN A 209 0.47 2.02 4.74
C GLN A 209 -0.10 2.26 3.34
N LEU A 210 0.32 3.29 2.60
CA LEU A 210 -0.17 3.56 1.25
C LEU A 210 0.14 2.42 0.26
N GLU A 211 1.34 1.86 0.34
CA GLU A 211 1.76 0.75 -0.53
C GLU A 211 0.98 -0.54 -0.26
N THR A 212 0.47 -0.71 0.95
CA THR A 212 -0.23 -1.92 1.39
C THR A 212 -1.76 -1.72 1.50
N THR A 213 -2.24 -0.48 1.56
CA THR A 213 -3.67 -0.21 1.72
C THR A 213 -4.37 -0.35 0.37
N LYS A 214 -5.60 -0.85 0.46
CA LYS A 214 -6.63 -0.86 -0.58
C LYS A 214 -6.60 0.51 -1.27
N GLN A 215 -6.51 0.58 -2.60
CA GLN A 215 -6.97 1.80 -3.27
C GLN A 215 -8.50 1.81 -3.14
N GLU A 216 -8.98 2.21 -1.97
CA GLU A 216 -10.37 2.58 -1.72
C GLU A 216 -10.46 4.11 -1.57
N GLN A 217 -9.49 4.83 -2.18
CA GLN A 217 -9.50 6.29 -2.35
C GLN A 217 -9.02 6.71 -3.75
N ALA A 218 -9.39 5.94 -4.78
CA ALA A 218 -9.40 6.44 -6.17
C ALA A 218 -10.76 6.17 -6.87
N SER A 219 -11.72 5.52 -6.22
CA SER A 219 -13.03 5.20 -6.82
C SER A 219 -14.19 5.07 -5.84
N ALA A 220 -14.07 5.63 -4.64
CA ALA A 220 -15.24 5.93 -3.81
C ALA A 220 -15.46 7.44 -3.88
N THR A 221 -16.46 7.87 -4.65
CA THR A 221 -17.02 9.21 -4.48
C THR A 221 -17.32 9.37 -2.98
N PRO A 222 -16.76 10.38 -2.28
CA PRO A 222 -17.02 10.58 -0.87
C PRO A 222 -18.52 10.57 -0.63
N THR A 223 -18.99 9.91 0.43
CA THR A 223 -20.41 9.97 0.76
C THR A 223 -20.81 11.44 0.91
N ALA A 224 -22.05 11.81 0.55
CA ALA A 224 -22.48 13.20 0.62
C ALA A 224 -22.28 13.84 2.02
N ALA A 225 -22.19 13.02 3.07
CA ALA A 225 -21.85 13.44 4.42
C ALA A 225 -20.35 13.74 4.61
N GLU A 226 -19.46 12.88 4.13
CA GLU A 226 -18.00 13.09 4.20
C GLU A 226 -17.54 14.21 3.26
N ALA A 227 -18.15 14.33 2.08
CA ALA A 227 -17.93 15.45 1.16
C ALA A 227 -18.37 16.78 1.78
N ALA A 228 -19.48 16.79 2.53
CA ALA A 228 -19.98 17.96 3.23
C ALA A 228 -19.10 18.34 4.45
N GLU A 229 -18.55 17.36 5.18
CA GLU A 229 -17.60 17.64 6.27
C GLU A 229 -16.26 18.17 5.76
N ILE A 230 -15.77 17.66 4.63
CA ILE A 230 -14.54 18.15 3.97
C ILE A 230 -14.77 19.55 3.37
N GLN A 231 -15.92 19.80 2.72
CA GLN A 231 -16.30 21.13 2.26
C GLN A 231 -16.50 22.11 3.42
N ALA A 232 -17.07 21.67 4.54
CA ALA A 232 -17.25 22.52 5.72
C ALA A 232 -15.91 22.86 6.39
N ALA A 233 -14.97 21.92 6.45
CA ALA A 233 -13.62 22.17 6.95
C ALA A 233 -12.84 23.14 6.04
N LEU A 234 -12.95 22.97 4.72
CA LEU A 234 -12.34 23.87 3.74
C LEU A 234 -12.96 25.27 3.79
N GLN A 235 -14.29 25.36 3.90
CA GLN A 235 -15.00 26.64 4.00
C GLN A 235 -14.69 27.36 5.32
N ALA A 236 -14.50 26.63 6.43
CA ALA A 236 -14.11 27.21 7.70
C ALA A 236 -12.71 27.83 7.65
N VAL A 237 -11.76 27.16 6.97
CA VAL A 237 -10.41 27.70 6.73
C VAL A 237 -10.47 28.95 5.84
N ILE A 238 -11.29 28.94 4.79
CA ILE A 238 -11.51 30.10 3.91
C ILE A 238 -12.13 31.28 4.68
N ASP A 239 -13.12 31.02 5.53
CA ASP A 239 -13.81 32.05 6.32
C ASP A 239 -12.92 32.64 7.43
N GLU A 240 -12.01 31.84 7.98
CA GLU A 240 -11.02 32.27 8.98
C GLU A 240 -9.93 33.15 8.33
N ILE A 241 -9.51 32.80 7.11
CA ILE A 241 -8.61 33.63 6.28
C ILE A 241 -9.31 34.95 5.87
N ALA A 242 -10.58 34.91 5.50
CA ALA A 242 -11.36 36.10 5.10
C ALA A 242 -11.55 37.12 6.24
N LYS A 243 -11.48 36.68 7.51
CA LYS A 243 -11.56 37.55 8.69
C LYS A 243 -10.25 38.27 9.02
N GLY A 244 -9.13 37.88 8.41
CA GLY A 244 -7.78 38.36 8.73
C GLY A 244 -7.29 39.62 8.00
N GLY A 245 -7.98 40.07 6.94
CA GLY A 245 -7.64 41.31 6.23
C GLY A 245 -6.49 41.20 5.21
N GLU A 246 -6.76 41.75 4.02
CA GLU A 246 -5.87 42.04 2.88
C GLU A 246 -4.73 41.06 2.56
N GLY A 247 -5.00 40.15 1.63
CA GLY A 247 -3.98 39.46 0.84
C GLY A 247 -4.32 38.00 0.56
N GLN A 248 -5.33 37.71 -0.26
CA GLN A 248 -5.49 36.37 -0.84
C GLN A 248 -4.34 36.11 -1.82
N LYS A 249 -3.18 35.70 -1.30
CA LYS A 249 -2.15 35.08 -2.14
C LYS A 249 -2.38 33.57 -2.08
N PRO A 250 -2.52 32.88 -3.24
CA PRO A 250 -2.74 31.43 -3.31
C PRO A 250 -1.72 30.60 -2.50
N GLU A 251 -0.51 31.13 -2.35
CA GLU A 251 0.57 30.55 -1.54
C GLU A 251 0.19 30.36 -0.07
N ASP A 252 -0.58 31.28 0.53
CA ASP A 252 -0.98 31.23 1.93
C ASP A 252 -2.08 30.18 2.17
N ILE A 253 -2.89 29.88 1.14
CA ILE A 253 -3.94 28.84 1.18
C ILE A 253 -3.31 27.45 1.12
N ILE A 254 -2.30 27.27 0.26
CA ILE A 254 -1.56 26.01 0.14
C ILE A 254 -0.79 25.73 1.44
N ALA A 255 -0.08 26.73 1.97
CA ALA A 255 0.64 26.61 3.24
C ALA A 255 -0.30 26.30 4.42
N ALA A 256 -1.46 26.96 4.51
CA ALA A 256 -2.44 26.72 5.58
C ALA A 256 -3.11 25.33 5.47
N ALA A 257 -3.45 24.88 4.25
CA ALA A 257 -4.05 23.58 4.03
C ALA A 257 -3.07 22.43 4.33
N LEU A 258 -1.81 22.58 3.93
CA LEU A 258 -0.75 21.63 4.26
C LEU A 258 -0.42 21.62 5.77
N ALA A 259 -0.38 22.80 6.42
CA ALA A 259 -0.20 22.91 7.87
C ALA A 259 -1.37 22.32 8.68
N ALA A 260 -2.58 22.32 8.10
CA ALA A 260 -3.77 21.69 8.67
C ALA A 260 -3.86 20.17 8.39
N GLY A 261 -2.85 19.58 7.73
CA GLY A 261 -2.75 18.14 7.48
C GLY A 261 -3.63 17.63 6.34
N LEU A 262 -4.12 18.53 5.47
CA LEU A 262 -4.79 18.13 4.23
C LEU A 262 -3.78 17.53 3.25
N ASN A 263 -4.23 16.53 2.50
CA ASN A 263 -3.41 15.88 1.48
C ASN A 263 -3.09 16.88 0.36
N VAL A 264 -1.82 16.95 -0.06
CA VAL A 264 -1.33 17.72 -1.22
C VAL A 264 -2.26 17.57 -2.42
N ASN A 265 -2.73 16.35 -2.70
CA ASN A 265 -3.63 16.04 -3.81
C ASN A 265 -5.03 16.67 -3.66
N GLN A 266 -5.56 16.76 -2.43
CA GLN A 266 -6.87 17.39 -2.16
C GLN A 266 -6.78 18.91 -2.21
N THR A 267 -5.66 19.47 -1.73
CA THR A 267 -5.38 20.90 -1.78
C THR A 267 -5.17 21.35 -3.23
N MET A 268 -4.42 20.60 -4.03
CA MET A 268 -4.22 20.89 -5.47
C MET A 268 -5.52 20.86 -6.25
N GLN A 269 -6.36 19.85 -6.03
CA GLN A 269 -7.67 19.72 -6.69
C GLN A 269 -8.59 20.91 -6.38
N ALA A 270 -8.70 21.30 -5.10
CA ALA A 270 -9.51 22.44 -4.69
C ALA A 270 -8.97 23.80 -5.19
N THR A 271 -7.65 23.93 -5.34
CA THR A 271 -6.99 25.16 -5.78
C THR A 271 -7.14 25.36 -7.29
N ILE A 272 -7.05 24.28 -8.07
CA ILE A 272 -7.29 24.29 -9.53
C ILE A 272 -8.76 24.54 -9.86
N GLU A 273 -9.72 23.97 -9.11
CA GLU A 273 -11.16 24.25 -9.27
C GLU A 273 -11.53 25.72 -8.99
N GLN A 274 -10.72 26.43 -8.20
CA GLN A 274 -10.88 27.86 -7.94
C GLN A 274 -10.14 28.76 -8.94
N GLY A 275 -9.58 28.18 -10.02
CA GLY A 275 -8.95 28.93 -11.11
C GLY A 275 -7.53 29.40 -10.83
N VAL A 276 -6.81 28.77 -9.88
CA VAL A 276 -5.41 29.07 -9.62
C VAL A 276 -4.52 28.39 -10.66
N ASP A 277 -3.54 29.15 -11.14
CA ASP A 277 -2.59 28.73 -12.17
C ASP A 277 -1.69 27.58 -11.69
N ILE A 278 -1.48 26.58 -12.55
CA ILE A 278 -0.64 25.40 -12.27
C ILE A 278 0.80 25.80 -11.95
N ALA A 279 1.33 26.88 -12.52
CA ALA A 279 2.66 27.39 -12.19
C ALA A 279 2.79 27.85 -10.72
N ALA A 280 1.71 28.42 -10.14
CA ALA A 280 1.68 28.79 -8.73
C ALA A 280 1.62 27.54 -7.82
N VAL A 281 1.02 26.46 -8.30
CA VAL A 281 1.00 25.16 -7.60
C VAL A 281 2.41 24.57 -7.49
N PHE A 282 3.21 24.64 -8.57
CA PHE A 282 4.61 24.22 -8.55
C PHE A 282 5.45 25.04 -7.56
N ALA A 283 5.33 26.36 -7.58
CA ALA A 283 6.10 27.24 -6.69
C ALA A 283 5.78 27.01 -5.20
N ALA A 284 4.53 26.67 -4.87
CA ALA A 284 4.13 26.34 -3.50
C ALA A 284 4.58 24.94 -3.07
N ALA A 285 4.51 23.95 -3.96
CA ALA A 285 5.01 22.60 -3.72
C ALA A 285 6.51 22.58 -3.41
N GLU A 286 7.30 23.36 -4.17
CA GLU A 286 8.75 23.48 -3.97
C GLU A 286 9.11 24.10 -2.60
N LYS A 287 8.38 25.13 -2.16
CA LYS A 287 8.59 25.78 -0.84
C LYS A 287 8.39 24.83 0.33
N GLU A 288 7.48 23.87 0.19
CA GLU A 288 7.17 22.85 1.20
C GLU A 288 8.00 21.56 1.03
N GLY A 289 8.94 21.55 0.08
CA GLY A 289 9.87 20.44 -0.16
C GLY A 289 9.25 19.22 -0.84
N VAL A 290 8.14 19.40 -1.55
CA VAL A 290 7.52 18.35 -2.38
C VAL A 290 8.30 18.21 -3.68
N ASP A 291 8.59 16.98 -4.09
CA ASP A 291 9.32 16.71 -5.33
C ASP A 291 8.50 17.17 -6.55
N SER A 292 9.17 17.80 -7.50
CA SER A 292 8.56 18.25 -8.74
C SER A 292 8.06 17.08 -9.58
N GLU A 293 8.70 15.90 -9.50
CA GLU A 293 8.25 14.68 -10.18
C GLU A 293 6.89 14.20 -9.63
N ASP A 294 6.75 14.16 -8.30
CA ASP A 294 5.49 13.78 -7.63
C ASP A 294 4.35 14.76 -7.96
N THR A 295 4.68 16.05 -8.09
CA THR A 295 3.74 17.11 -8.44
C THR A 295 3.22 16.94 -9.87
N ILE A 296 4.12 16.65 -10.83
CA ILE A 296 3.77 16.41 -12.24
C ILE A 296 2.91 15.17 -12.37
N GLN A 297 3.31 14.06 -11.75
CA GLN A 297 2.58 12.81 -11.79
C GLN A 297 1.15 12.99 -11.26
N SER A 298 0.99 13.67 -10.12
CA SER A 298 -0.32 13.91 -9.52
C SER A 298 -1.24 14.74 -10.42
N LEU A 299 -0.73 15.78 -11.09
CA LEU A 299 -1.54 16.59 -12.02
C LEU A 299 -2.02 15.77 -13.22
N ILE A 300 -1.16 14.90 -13.76
CA ILE A 300 -1.50 14.03 -14.89
C ILE A 300 -2.55 12.99 -14.48
N GLU A 301 -2.36 12.32 -13.34
CA GLU A 301 -3.31 11.34 -12.80
C GLU A 301 -4.68 11.96 -12.50
N GLN A 302 -4.73 13.25 -12.18
CA GLN A 302 -5.97 14.02 -11.98
C GLN A 302 -6.63 14.49 -13.29
N GLY A 303 -6.09 14.07 -14.44
CA GLY A 303 -6.66 14.36 -15.76
C GLY A 303 -6.41 15.78 -16.23
N GLN A 304 -5.41 16.49 -15.67
CA GLN A 304 -4.99 17.76 -16.24
C GLN A 304 -4.38 17.55 -17.63
N PRO A 305 -4.62 18.47 -18.59
CA PRO A 305 -4.04 18.38 -19.92
C PRO A 305 -2.51 18.32 -19.87
N LEU A 306 -1.93 17.29 -20.48
CA LEU A 306 -0.49 16.99 -20.43
C LEU A 306 0.36 18.15 -20.97
N ASP A 307 -0.10 18.83 -22.02
CA ASP A 307 0.50 20.02 -22.60
C ASP A 307 0.61 21.18 -21.60
N MET A 308 -0.44 21.39 -20.79
CA MET A 308 -0.47 22.42 -19.76
C MET A 308 0.47 22.10 -18.60
N VAL A 309 0.53 20.83 -18.18
CA VAL A 309 1.44 20.37 -17.11
C VAL A 309 2.90 20.47 -17.55
N ILE A 310 3.22 20.02 -18.78
CA ILE A 310 4.58 20.09 -19.33
C ILE A 310 5.04 21.56 -19.43
N LYS A 311 4.17 22.45 -19.91
CA LYS A 311 4.45 23.89 -20.01
C LYS A 311 4.76 24.49 -18.64
N ALA A 312 3.88 24.28 -17.65
CA ALA A 312 4.06 24.81 -16.30
C ALA A 312 5.31 24.27 -15.60
N ALA A 313 5.60 22.97 -15.73
CA ALA A 313 6.81 22.36 -15.19
C ALA A 313 8.09 22.91 -15.83
N THR A 314 8.05 23.17 -17.15
CA THR A 314 9.19 23.78 -17.87
C THR A 314 9.41 25.22 -17.43
N GLU A 315 8.34 26.00 -17.26
CA GLU A 315 8.41 27.38 -16.75
C GLU A 315 8.90 27.44 -15.30
N ALA A 316 8.60 26.43 -14.49
CA ALA A 316 9.11 26.24 -13.13
C ALA A 316 10.57 25.73 -13.09
N GLY A 317 11.21 25.49 -14.23
CA GLY A 317 12.62 25.08 -14.31
C GLY A 317 12.88 23.59 -14.08
N VAL A 318 11.84 22.75 -14.11
CA VAL A 318 11.98 21.30 -14.00
C VAL A 318 12.65 20.74 -15.27
N SER A 319 13.59 19.81 -15.12
CA SER A 319 14.29 19.24 -16.27
C SER A 319 13.37 18.40 -17.15
N LYS A 320 13.64 18.40 -18.45
CA LYS A 320 12.89 17.59 -19.42
C LYS A 320 12.89 16.11 -19.04
N GLU A 321 14.00 15.59 -18.53
CA GLU A 321 14.14 14.21 -18.09
C GLU A 321 13.22 13.88 -16.90
N ALA A 322 13.09 14.79 -15.93
CA ALA A 322 12.22 14.62 -14.78
C ALA A 322 10.74 14.67 -15.19
N ILE A 323 10.38 15.56 -16.12
CA ILE A 323 9.01 15.65 -16.67
C ILE A 323 8.63 14.36 -17.43
N ILE A 324 9.54 13.85 -18.27
CA ILE A 324 9.31 12.59 -19.00
C ILE A 324 9.11 11.44 -18.02
N LYS A 325 10.00 11.32 -17.04
CA LYS A 325 9.94 10.26 -16.02
C LYS A 325 8.62 10.31 -15.24
N ALA A 326 8.21 11.48 -14.78
CA ALA A 326 6.94 11.66 -14.06
C ALA A 326 5.71 11.34 -14.92
N ALA A 327 5.74 11.68 -16.22
CA ALA A 327 4.67 11.34 -17.15
C ALA A 327 4.62 9.84 -17.50
N GLU A 328 5.78 9.19 -17.60
CA GLU A 328 5.86 7.73 -17.78
C GLU A 328 5.38 6.97 -16.53
N ASP A 329 5.71 7.49 -15.33
CA ASP A 329 5.22 6.96 -14.06
C ASP A 329 3.71 7.15 -13.90
N ALA A 330 3.12 8.16 -14.56
CA ALA A 330 1.68 8.37 -14.71
C ALA A 330 1.01 7.56 -15.85
N GLU A 331 1.70 6.57 -16.42
CA GLU A 331 1.22 5.69 -17.50
C GLU A 331 0.90 6.39 -18.85
N ILE A 332 1.45 7.58 -19.10
CA ILE A 332 1.35 8.22 -20.41
C ILE A 332 2.33 7.55 -21.39
N SER A 333 1.86 7.27 -22.61
CA SER A 333 2.72 6.67 -23.64
C SER A 333 3.81 7.63 -24.09
N SER A 334 5.01 7.10 -24.38
CA SER A 334 6.13 7.89 -24.88
C SER A 334 5.79 8.66 -26.16
N ASP A 335 4.87 8.14 -27.00
CA ASP A 335 4.37 8.82 -28.19
C ASP A 335 3.54 10.06 -27.83
N ALA A 336 2.67 9.97 -26.81
CA ALA A 336 1.86 11.10 -26.35
C ALA A 336 2.71 12.15 -25.62
N ILE A 337 3.72 11.71 -24.85
CA ILE A 337 4.69 12.61 -24.21
C ILE A 337 5.44 13.40 -25.28
N ASN A 338 5.98 12.74 -26.30
CA ASN A 338 6.70 13.40 -27.39
C ASN A 338 5.82 14.36 -28.19
N ASP A 339 4.58 13.97 -28.53
CA ASP A 339 3.62 14.83 -29.22
C ASP A 339 3.25 16.08 -28.40
N SER A 340 3.05 15.93 -27.08
CA SER A 340 2.82 17.07 -26.20
C SER A 340 4.04 17.98 -26.09
N PHE A 341 5.27 17.44 -25.96
CA PHE A 341 6.49 18.26 -25.99
C PHE A 341 6.65 19.01 -27.31
N GLU A 342 6.37 18.39 -28.46
CA GLU A 342 6.42 19.06 -29.76
C GLU A 342 5.39 20.20 -29.85
N LYS A 343 4.17 20.00 -29.34
CA LYS A 343 3.14 21.05 -29.27
C LYS A 343 3.54 22.21 -28.36
N THR A 344 4.15 21.92 -27.21
CA THR A 344 4.61 22.96 -26.28
C THR A 344 5.81 23.73 -26.83
N VAL A 345 6.71 23.11 -27.61
CA VAL A 345 7.86 23.78 -28.24
C VAL A 345 7.45 24.77 -29.35
N ILE A 346 6.34 24.51 -30.04
CA ILE A 346 5.84 25.41 -31.11
C ILE A 346 5.26 26.73 -30.54
N GLU A 347 4.88 26.76 -29.26
CA GLU A 347 4.35 27.98 -28.61
C GLU A 347 5.43 28.97 -28.12
N VAL A 348 6.71 28.60 -28.20
CA VAL A 348 7.85 29.39 -27.70
C VAL A 348 8.68 30.03 -28.83
N GLU A 349 8.22 29.97 -30.09
CA GLU A 349 8.81 30.81 -31.14
C GLU A 349 8.37 32.27 -30.93
N PRO A 350 9.30 33.24 -30.79
CA PRO A 350 8.93 34.63 -30.72
C PRO A 350 8.25 35.03 -32.03
N GLN A 351 7.06 35.60 -31.93
CA GLN A 351 6.46 36.41 -32.99
C GLN A 351 7.42 37.57 -33.29
N VAL A 352 8.38 37.35 -34.19
CA VAL A 352 9.24 38.40 -34.73
C VAL A 352 8.33 39.30 -35.55
N GLY A 353 7.97 40.43 -34.95
CA GLY A 353 7.16 41.46 -35.58
C GLY A 353 7.75 41.87 -36.93
N SER A 354 6.88 41.90 -37.94
CA SER A 354 7.15 42.56 -39.22
C SER A 354 7.66 43.98 -38.98
N PRO A 355 8.81 44.39 -39.51
CA PRO A 355 9.17 45.79 -39.54
C PRO A 355 8.30 46.50 -40.58
N SER A 356 7.31 47.26 -40.11
CA SER A 356 6.68 48.33 -40.90
C SER A 356 7.71 49.45 -41.10
N GLY A 357 8.29 49.54 -42.29
CA GLY A 357 9.17 50.65 -42.68
C GLY A 357 8.36 51.89 -43.12
N PRO A 358 8.88 53.11 -42.86
CA PRO A 358 8.37 54.35 -43.47
C PRO A 358 8.74 54.49 -44.95
#